data_AF-A0A3E1ESZ8-F1
#
_entry.id   AF-A0A3E1ESZ8-F1
#
_cell.length_a   1.000
_cell.length_b   1.000
_cell.length_c   1.000
_cell.angle_alpha   90.00
_cell.angle_beta   90.00
_cell.angle_gamma   90.00
#
_symmetry.space_group_name_H-M   'P 1'
#
loop_
_entity.id
_entity.type
_entity.pdbx_description
1 polymer ?
#
loop_
_entity_poly.entity_id
_entity_poly.type
_entity_poly.pdbx_seq_one_letter_code
_entity_poly.pdbx_strand_id
1 'polypeptide(L)'
;MSFTWIPIYSEIARKVLAFESRQEELLELLREMRSEGMKVILLNDRDAEGTRIALEEIDPFTFFASFNRTSSVSGRQAMLAKIKEAWNLSSAVPDDFDGIPLANAQNSWSFGYREGRGEGDVGLLWRVAKAAIGASWKSFDWGLFDQALGIRQMGFAKLTTSLFWVEPRGFLPGDKHTEAYFRQRGVVLSSRTGAGYAAWLDAVESKAGSDFPQFSWDAYLESGVEEGLEGGDDPISTGLNEGGGWSGSVYESGCAIGFVHVCGGAGWGASASAAEEGIDPAGAARGWENVCGSASGVCVDG
;
A
#
# COMPACT_ATOMS: atom_id res chain seq x y z
N MET A 1 -13.14 22.18 9.36
CA MET A 1 -12.29 21.63 10.45
C MET A 1 -10.96 22.39 10.50
N SER A 2 -10.19 22.28 11.58
CA SER A 2 -8.88 22.94 11.73
C SER A 2 -7.70 22.13 11.16
N PHE A 3 -7.84 20.80 10.99
CA PHE A 3 -6.82 19.90 10.48
C PHE A 3 -5.44 20.14 11.12
N THR A 4 -5.41 20.15 12.46
CA THR A 4 -4.22 20.55 13.26
C THR A 4 -3.02 19.62 13.05
N TRP A 5 -3.24 18.43 12.49
CA TRP A 5 -2.20 17.47 12.11
C TRP A 5 -1.38 17.87 10.89
N ILE A 6 -1.90 18.72 9.98
CA ILE A 6 -1.21 19.02 8.72
C ILE A 6 0.18 19.63 8.94
N PRO A 7 0.38 20.65 9.82
CA PRO A 7 1.69 21.25 10.04
C PRO A 7 2.79 20.25 10.42
N ILE A 8 2.54 19.39 11.42
CA ILE A 8 3.54 18.41 11.87
C ILE A 8 3.75 17.29 10.87
N TYR A 9 2.71 16.84 10.14
CA TYR A 9 2.87 15.85 9.07
C TYR A 9 3.74 16.40 7.94
N SER A 10 3.51 17.64 7.52
CA SER A 10 4.35 18.31 6.51
C SER A 10 5.79 18.52 7.00
N GLU A 11 5.99 18.81 8.28
CA GLU A 11 7.33 18.96 8.85
C GLU A 11 8.08 17.61 8.92
N ILE A 12 7.41 16.55 9.38
CA ILE A 12 7.92 15.17 9.38
C ILE A 12 8.25 14.74 7.95
N ALA A 13 7.37 15.01 6.98
CA ALA A 13 7.55 14.66 5.58
C ALA A 13 8.83 15.29 5.00
N ARG A 14 9.10 16.57 5.28
CA ARG A 14 10.35 17.21 4.84
C ARG A 14 11.56 16.66 5.59
N LYS A 15 11.44 16.43 6.90
CA LYS A 15 12.55 15.98 7.74
C LYS A 15 12.98 14.55 7.44
N VAL A 16 12.04 13.64 7.17
CA VAL A 16 12.32 12.22 6.91
C VAL A 16 13.20 12.03 5.67
N LEU A 17 13.16 12.94 4.69
CA LEU A 17 14.02 12.89 3.49
C LEU A 17 15.53 12.90 3.81
N ALA A 18 15.94 13.44 4.96
CA ALA A 18 17.34 13.45 5.38
C ALA A 18 17.84 12.08 5.90
N PHE A 19 16.98 11.06 5.97
CA PHE A 19 17.28 9.75 6.54
C PHE A 19 17.37 8.63 5.49
N GLU A 20 17.30 8.94 4.19
CA GLU A 20 17.38 7.91 3.14
C GLU A 20 18.66 7.05 3.20
N SER A 21 19.81 7.66 3.52
CA SER A 21 21.08 6.96 3.73
C SER A 21 21.33 6.57 5.19
N ARG A 22 20.37 6.83 6.08
CA ARG A 22 20.44 6.66 7.54
C ARG A 22 19.16 6.00 8.06
N GLN A 23 18.64 5.04 7.30
CA GLN A 23 17.35 4.38 7.58
C GLN A 23 17.35 3.66 8.92
N GLU A 24 18.51 3.18 9.37
CA GLU A 24 18.68 2.57 10.68
C GLU A 24 18.28 3.52 11.81
N GLU A 25 18.55 4.83 11.70
CA GLU A 25 18.11 5.81 12.72
C GLU A 25 16.57 5.89 12.80
N LEU A 26 15.85 5.69 11.68
CA LEU A 26 14.39 5.62 11.69
C LEU A 26 13.92 4.33 12.38
N LEU A 27 14.58 3.20 12.10
CA LEU A 27 14.27 1.91 12.69
C LEU A 27 14.55 1.90 14.20
N GLU A 28 15.67 2.48 14.64
CA GLU A 28 16.03 2.65 16.04
C GLU A 28 14.97 3.47 16.79
N LEU A 29 14.53 4.60 16.23
CA LEU A 29 13.46 5.40 16.80
C LEU A 29 12.15 4.59 16.95
N LEU A 30 11.78 3.79 15.95
CA LEU A 30 10.60 2.92 16.04
C LEU A 30 10.78 1.77 17.06
N ARG A 31 12.01 1.23 17.22
CA ARG A 31 12.31 0.23 18.25
C ARG A 31 12.21 0.83 19.65
N GLU A 32 12.67 2.06 19.84
CA GLU A 32 12.53 2.80 21.09
C GLU A 32 11.05 3.03 21.43
N MET A 33 10.26 3.58 20.50
CA MET A 33 8.81 3.75 20.65
C MET A 33 8.11 2.44 21.02
N ARG A 34 8.49 1.33 20.37
CA ARG A 34 7.96 0.01 20.69
C ARG A 34 8.30 -0.41 22.12
N SER A 35 9.52 -0.15 22.58
CA SER A 35 9.95 -0.46 23.95
C SER A 35 9.19 0.34 25.01
N GLU A 36 8.70 1.53 24.65
CA GLU A 36 7.82 2.39 25.46
C GLU A 36 6.34 1.99 25.37
N GLY A 37 6.02 0.89 24.68
CA GLY A 37 4.66 0.34 24.57
C GLY A 37 3.83 0.90 23.41
N MET A 38 4.40 1.71 22.52
CA MET A 38 3.69 2.24 21.35
C MET A 38 3.51 1.18 20.27
N LYS A 39 2.31 1.14 19.66
CA LYS A 39 1.93 0.14 18.63
C LYS A 39 2.42 0.54 17.23
N VAL A 40 3.74 0.61 17.03
CA VAL A 40 4.39 0.91 15.73
C VAL A 40 4.25 -0.23 14.71
N ILE A 41 4.71 -0.06 13.46
CA ILE A 41 4.78 -1.12 12.43
C ILE A 41 5.51 -2.39 12.91
N LEU A 42 5.35 -3.51 12.20
CA LEU A 42 6.21 -4.68 12.41
C LEU A 42 7.67 -4.32 12.12
N LEU A 43 8.58 -4.66 13.03
CA LEU A 43 10.03 -4.40 12.93
C LEU A 43 10.84 -5.69 12.69
N ASN A 44 10.16 -6.75 12.27
CA ASN A 44 10.79 -8.03 11.94
C ASN A 44 10.35 -8.41 10.53
N ASP A 45 11.31 -8.85 9.75
CA ASP A 45 11.18 -9.25 8.36
C ASP A 45 11.36 -10.77 8.24
N ARG A 46 11.29 -11.29 7.02
CA ARG A 46 11.45 -12.72 6.70
C ARG A 46 12.45 -12.89 5.57
N ASP A 47 13.50 -13.66 5.80
CA ASP A 47 14.45 -14.06 4.76
C ASP A 47 13.89 -15.14 3.83
N ALA A 48 14.70 -15.60 2.87
CA ALA A 48 14.30 -16.56 1.86
C ALA A 48 13.89 -17.93 2.43
N GLU A 49 14.38 -18.26 3.62
CA GLU A 49 14.07 -19.47 4.36
C GLU A 49 12.80 -19.31 5.24
N GLY A 50 12.18 -18.13 5.22
CA GLY A 50 11.04 -17.78 6.06
C GLY A 50 11.41 -17.50 7.52
N THR A 51 12.71 -17.40 7.83
CA THR A 51 13.22 -17.12 9.16
C THR A 51 12.98 -15.65 9.49
N ARG A 52 12.56 -15.42 10.74
CA ARG A 52 12.33 -14.07 11.24
C ARG A 52 13.67 -13.36 11.48
N ILE A 53 13.88 -12.27 10.75
CA ILE A 53 15.06 -11.41 10.86
C ILE A 53 14.66 -9.99 11.27
N ALA A 54 15.63 -9.15 11.63
CA ALA A 54 15.36 -7.73 11.85
C ALA A 54 15.01 -7.03 10.53
N LEU A 55 14.13 -6.04 10.58
CA LEU A 55 13.96 -5.12 9.45
C LEU A 55 15.21 -4.23 9.36
N GLU A 56 15.84 -4.16 8.18
CA GLU A 56 17.11 -3.45 7.93
C GLU A 56 16.95 -2.19 7.07
N GLU A 57 15.81 -2.03 6.40
CA GLU A 57 15.51 -0.88 5.54
C GLU A 57 14.04 -0.45 5.71
N ILE A 58 13.78 0.83 5.48
CA ILE A 58 12.45 1.43 5.63
C ILE A 58 12.29 2.62 4.68
N ASP A 59 11.11 2.75 4.08
CA ASP A 59 10.72 3.91 3.28
C ASP A 59 9.87 4.92 4.08
N PRO A 60 9.73 6.17 3.60
CA PRO A 60 8.95 7.20 4.29
C PRO A 60 7.49 6.83 4.53
N PHE A 61 6.84 6.13 3.60
CA PHE A 61 5.43 5.78 3.74
C PHE A 61 5.22 4.70 4.80
N THR A 62 6.11 3.70 4.86
CA THR A 62 6.10 2.71 5.94
C THR A 62 6.40 3.36 7.30
N PHE A 63 7.29 4.36 7.36
CA PHE A 63 7.51 5.15 8.58
C PHE A 63 6.23 5.88 9.02
N PHE A 64 5.55 6.59 8.09
CA PHE A 64 4.26 7.26 8.34
C PHE A 64 3.16 6.29 8.78
N ALA A 65 3.14 5.07 8.22
CA ALA A 65 2.18 4.06 8.61
C ALA A 65 2.27 3.70 10.11
N SER A 66 3.43 3.90 10.78
CA SER A 66 3.60 3.65 12.22
C SER A 66 2.63 4.43 13.08
N PHE A 67 2.38 5.70 12.76
CA PHE A 67 1.47 6.57 13.50
C PHE A 67 0.12 6.78 12.79
N ASN A 68 -0.09 6.12 11.65
CA ASN A 68 -1.38 6.10 10.92
C ASN A 68 -2.10 4.75 10.97
N ARG A 69 -1.55 3.73 11.64
CA ARG A 69 -2.17 2.40 11.76
C ARG A 69 -3.10 2.21 12.97
N THR A 70 -3.19 3.20 13.85
CA THR A 70 -4.05 3.18 15.05
C THR A 70 -5.09 4.29 14.95
N SER A 71 -6.33 4.00 15.34
CA SER A 71 -7.39 5.01 15.50
C SER A 71 -7.30 5.76 16.83
N SER A 72 -6.48 5.28 17.78
CA SER A 72 -6.30 5.92 19.09
C SER A 72 -5.65 7.28 18.96
N VAL A 73 -6.41 8.35 19.24
CA VAL A 73 -5.93 9.74 19.25
C VAL A 73 -4.71 9.89 20.16
N SER A 74 -4.81 9.43 21.42
CA SER A 74 -3.71 9.49 22.39
C SER A 74 -2.48 8.68 21.94
N GLY A 75 -2.69 7.52 21.31
CA GLY A 75 -1.60 6.72 20.74
C GLY A 75 -0.87 7.44 19.62
N ARG A 76 -1.59 8.13 18.73
CA ARG A 76 -0.99 8.94 17.66
C ARG A 76 -0.26 10.17 18.22
N GLN A 77 -0.86 10.85 19.19
CA GLN A 77 -0.22 11.97 19.89
C GLN A 77 1.08 11.56 20.57
N ALA A 78 1.11 10.41 21.25
CA ALA A 78 2.33 9.89 21.88
C ALA A 78 3.45 9.62 20.87
N MET A 79 3.14 8.98 19.75
CA MET A 79 4.12 8.74 18.68
C MET A 79 4.62 10.05 18.05
N LEU A 80 3.72 11.00 17.76
CA LEU A 80 4.10 12.29 17.19
C LEU A 80 4.89 13.16 18.17
N ALA A 81 4.59 13.10 19.47
CA ALA A 81 5.37 13.76 20.51
C ALA A 81 6.80 13.22 20.56
N LYS A 82 6.96 11.89 20.50
CA LYS A 82 8.29 11.24 20.45
C LYS A 82 9.07 11.62 19.20
N ILE A 83 8.43 11.64 18.02
CA ILE A 83 9.07 12.12 16.77
C ILE A 83 9.47 13.60 16.89
N LYS A 84 8.56 14.44 17.41
CA LYS A 84 8.80 15.88 17.62
C LYS A 84 10.01 16.11 18.51
N GLU A 85 10.11 15.41 19.62
CA GLU A 85 11.25 15.49 20.53
C GLU A 85 12.54 15.02 19.85
N ALA A 86 12.55 13.81 19.28
CA ALA A 86 13.72 13.21 18.67
C ALA A 86 14.31 14.06 17.52
N TRP A 87 13.45 14.73 16.75
CA TRP A 87 13.86 15.53 15.59
C TRP A 87 13.88 17.04 15.85
N ASN A 88 13.57 17.46 17.08
CA ASN A 88 13.42 18.86 17.50
C ASN A 88 12.49 19.65 16.56
N LEU A 89 11.31 19.10 16.27
CA LEU A 89 10.33 19.71 15.37
C LEU A 89 9.63 20.90 16.04
N SER A 90 9.24 21.89 15.24
CA SER A 90 8.59 23.12 15.72
C SER A 90 7.07 22.99 15.85
N SER A 91 6.43 22.26 14.93
CA SER A 91 4.97 22.12 14.87
C SER A 91 4.41 21.46 16.13
N ALA A 92 3.25 21.91 16.59
CA ALA A 92 2.58 21.33 17.76
C ALA A 92 2.17 19.87 17.51
N VAL A 93 2.06 19.09 18.59
CA VAL A 93 1.34 17.82 18.55
C VAL A 93 -0.13 18.14 18.30
N PRO A 94 -0.82 17.45 17.37
CA PRO A 94 -2.16 17.83 16.96
C PRO A 94 -3.23 17.35 17.95
N ASP A 95 -4.35 18.05 17.96
CA ASP A 95 -5.52 17.72 18.77
C ASP A 95 -6.56 16.92 17.97
N ASP A 96 -6.46 16.94 16.64
CA ASP A 96 -7.33 16.20 15.71
C ASP A 96 -6.53 15.39 14.69
N PHE A 97 -7.18 14.39 14.11
CA PHE A 97 -6.65 13.56 13.03
C PHE A 97 -7.67 13.37 11.90
N ASP A 98 -8.55 14.36 11.76
CA ASP A 98 -9.71 14.29 10.88
C ASP A 98 -9.27 14.16 9.43
N GLY A 99 -9.96 13.28 8.70
CA GLY A 99 -9.72 13.05 7.28
C GLY A 99 -8.42 12.31 6.96
N ILE A 100 -7.72 11.71 7.94
CA ILE A 100 -6.58 10.84 7.66
C ILE A 100 -7.04 9.39 7.50
N PRO A 101 -6.94 8.78 6.31
CA PRO A 101 -7.22 7.34 6.17
C PRO A 101 -6.19 6.53 6.95
N LEU A 102 -6.65 5.49 7.66
CA LEU A 102 -5.78 4.62 8.46
C LEU A 102 -5.02 3.63 7.59
N ALA A 103 -3.77 3.36 7.96
CA ALA A 103 -3.00 2.25 7.44
C ALA A 103 -3.62 0.93 7.88
N ASN A 104 -3.58 -0.11 7.04
CA ASN A 104 -3.97 -1.45 7.46
C ASN A 104 -2.99 -1.94 8.55
N ALA A 105 -3.50 -2.16 9.77
CA ALA A 105 -2.68 -2.64 10.88
C ALA A 105 -2.08 -4.04 10.63
N GLN A 106 -2.71 -4.89 9.83
CA GLN A 106 -2.16 -6.20 9.47
C GLN A 106 -1.09 -6.11 8.38
N ASN A 107 -1.10 -5.03 7.58
CA ASN A 107 -0.17 -4.82 6.47
C ASN A 107 0.17 -3.33 6.33
N SER A 108 1.05 -2.86 7.20
CA SER A 108 1.48 -1.46 7.26
C SER A 108 2.73 -1.15 6.42
N TRP A 109 3.35 -2.17 5.81
CA TRP A 109 4.52 -1.99 4.96
C TRP A 109 4.11 -1.63 3.53
N SER A 110 4.94 -0.82 2.90
CA SER A 110 4.82 -0.39 1.49
C SER A 110 5.56 -1.32 0.53
N PHE A 111 6.25 -2.34 1.04
CA PHE A 111 7.13 -3.24 0.29
C PHE A 111 6.97 -4.70 0.75
N GLY A 112 7.49 -5.65 -0.05
CA GLY A 112 7.47 -7.10 0.25
C GLY A 112 8.39 -7.52 1.41
N TYR A 113 8.23 -8.74 1.95
CA TYR A 113 9.27 -9.33 2.80
C TYR A 113 10.59 -9.51 2.04
N ARG A 114 11.73 -9.59 2.74
CA ARG A 114 13.05 -9.77 2.12
C ARG A 114 13.11 -10.94 1.14
N GLU A 115 12.44 -12.06 1.42
CA GLU A 115 12.28 -13.21 0.52
C GLU A 115 11.85 -12.84 -0.92
N GLY A 116 10.99 -11.83 -1.08
CA GLY A 116 10.36 -11.49 -2.36
C GLY A 116 10.31 -9.99 -2.66
N ARG A 117 11.17 -9.21 -2.01
CA ARG A 117 11.32 -7.76 -2.22
C ARG A 117 12.31 -7.53 -3.36
N GLY A 118 11.96 -6.66 -4.30
CA GLY A 118 12.91 -6.20 -5.30
C GLY A 118 13.99 -5.32 -4.67
N GLU A 119 15.26 -5.50 -5.05
CA GLU A 119 16.39 -4.71 -4.52
C GLU A 119 16.20 -3.19 -4.65
N GLY A 120 15.41 -2.76 -5.65
CA GLY A 120 15.10 -1.35 -5.90
C GLY A 120 13.81 -0.84 -5.26
N ASP A 121 13.02 -1.68 -4.59
CA ASP A 121 11.65 -1.33 -4.15
C ASP A 121 11.67 -0.19 -3.11
N VAL A 122 12.48 -0.33 -2.05
CA VAL A 122 12.58 0.70 -1.00
C VAL A 122 13.15 2.00 -1.59
N GLY A 123 14.18 1.91 -2.43
CA GLY A 123 14.74 3.08 -3.12
C GLY A 123 13.74 3.77 -4.06
N LEU A 124 12.88 3.01 -4.73
CA LEU A 124 11.79 3.55 -5.54
C LEU A 124 10.78 4.31 -4.67
N LEU A 125 10.40 3.78 -3.50
CA LEU A 125 9.50 4.48 -2.56
C LEU A 125 10.12 5.78 -2.02
N TRP A 126 11.43 5.82 -1.75
CA TRP A 126 12.13 7.06 -1.43
C TRP A 126 12.07 8.08 -2.57
N ARG A 127 12.25 7.66 -3.83
CA ARG A 127 12.08 8.54 -5.01
C ARG A 127 10.66 9.08 -5.12
N VAL A 128 9.65 8.25 -4.91
CA VAL A 128 8.23 8.65 -4.92
C VAL A 128 7.97 9.71 -3.85
N ALA A 129 8.44 9.49 -2.61
CA ALA A 129 8.27 10.45 -1.53
C ALA A 129 8.93 11.80 -1.85
N LYS A 130 10.17 11.80 -2.36
CA LYS A 130 10.87 13.01 -2.79
C LYS A 130 10.15 13.78 -3.89
N ALA A 131 9.54 13.07 -4.84
CA ALA A 131 8.77 13.68 -5.92
C ALA A 131 7.42 14.25 -5.43
N ALA A 132 6.86 13.70 -4.36
CA ALA A 132 5.55 14.09 -3.82
C ALA A 132 5.63 15.26 -2.82
N ILE A 133 6.62 15.25 -1.94
CA ILE A 133 6.71 16.21 -0.82
C ILE A 133 6.99 17.62 -1.35
N GLY A 134 6.09 18.56 -1.06
CA GLY A 134 6.14 19.93 -1.58
C GLY A 134 5.65 20.08 -3.01
N ALA A 135 5.16 19.02 -3.65
CA ALA A 135 4.64 19.06 -5.02
C ALA A 135 3.10 19.14 -5.05
N SER A 136 2.56 19.59 -6.18
CA SER A 136 1.17 19.38 -6.55
C SER A 136 1.05 18.12 -7.40
N TRP A 137 -0.10 17.45 -7.38
CA TRP A 137 -0.41 16.38 -8.33
C TRP A 137 -0.17 16.78 -9.80
N LYS A 138 -0.34 18.07 -10.14
CA LYS A 138 -0.10 18.58 -11.50
C LYS A 138 1.36 18.50 -11.95
N SER A 139 2.30 18.53 -11.00
CA SER A 139 3.74 18.48 -11.23
C SER A 139 4.36 17.11 -10.92
N PHE A 140 3.55 16.15 -10.48
CA PHE A 140 4.03 14.85 -10.05
C PHE A 140 4.36 13.93 -11.24
N ASP A 141 5.38 13.08 -11.08
CA ASP A 141 5.77 12.10 -12.10
C ASP A 141 4.86 10.87 -12.03
N TRP A 142 3.91 10.77 -12.96
CA TRP A 142 2.99 9.64 -13.05
C TRP A 142 3.65 8.35 -13.54
N GLY A 143 4.79 8.42 -14.24
CA GLY A 143 5.58 7.22 -14.57
C GLY A 143 6.26 6.63 -13.34
N LEU A 144 6.62 7.48 -12.37
CA LEU A 144 7.10 7.05 -11.06
C LEU A 144 5.99 6.42 -10.21
N PHE A 145 4.76 6.95 -10.32
CA PHE A 145 3.57 6.35 -9.70
C PHE A 145 3.33 4.91 -10.20
N ASP A 146 3.34 4.73 -11.52
CA ASP A 146 3.09 3.41 -12.13
C ASP A 146 4.19 2.39 -11.78
N GLN A 147 5.45 2.82 -11.69
CA GLN A 147 6.53 1.97 -11.17
C GLN A 147 6.24 1.53 -9.72
N ALA A 148 5.81 2.44 -8.86
CA ALA A 148 5.53 2.14 -7.45
C ALA A 148 4.36 1.18 -7.27
N LEU A 149 3.35 1.22 -8.14
CA LEU A 149 2.26 0.22 -8.17
C LEU A 149 2.75 -1.20 -8.51
N GLY A 150 3.92 -1.33 -9.15
CA GLY A 150 4.55 -2.62 -9.41
C GLY A 150 5.17 -3.27 -8.16
N ILE A 151 5.35 -2.52 -7.08
CA ILE A 151 5.94 -3.04 -5.83
C ILE A 151 4.96 -3.98 -5.14
N ARG A 152 5.45 -5.14 -4.72
CA ARG A 152 4.66 -6.10 -3.94
C ARG A 152 4.17 -5.43 -2.65
N GLN A 153 2.88 -5.60 -2.35
CA GLN A 153 2.16 -4.98 -1.22
C GLN A 153 1.82 -3.49 -1.39
N MET A 154 2.21 -2.84 -2.49
CA MET A 154 1.84 -1.46 -2.80
C MET A 154 0.62 -1.40 -3.74
N GLY A 155 -0.57 -1.52 -3.17
CA GLY A 155 -1.82 -1.32 -3.93
C GLY A 155 -2.15 0.15 -4.15
N PHE A 156 -2.99 0.45 -5.16
CA PHE A 156 -3.42 1.81 -5.50
C PHE A 156 -3.94 2.64 -4.32
N ALA A 157 -4.87 2.09 -3.53
CA ALA A 157 -5.42 2.80 -2.38
C ALA A 157 -4.31 3.11 -1.34
N LYS A 158 -3.39 2.17 -1.11
CA LYS A 158 -2.25 2.38 -0.21
C LYS A 158 -1.33 3.48 -0.75
N LEU A 159 -0.96 3.45 -2.03
CA LEU A 159 -0.07 4.46 -2.62
C LEU A 159 -0.67 5.86 -2.57
N THR A 160 -1.93 6.01 -2.95
CA THR A 160 -2.62 7.32 -2.92
C THR A 160 -2.82 7.85 -1.51
N THR A 161 -3.15 6.98 -0.54
CA THR A 161 -3.20 7.34 0.88
C THR A 161 -1.82 7.74 1.43
N SER A 162 -0.77 7.02 1.05
CA SER A 162 0.61 7.36 1.42
C SER A 162 1.06 8.72 0.87
N LEU A 163 0.69 9.05 -0.37
CA LEU A 163 0.91 10.38 -0.95
C LEU A 163 0.14 11.47 -0.19
N PHE A 164 -1.11 11.19 0.18
CA PHE A 164 -1.91 12.10 0.99
C PHE A 164 -1.30 12.36 2.37
N TRP A 165 -0.76 11.34 3.05
CA TRP A 165 -0.12 11.53 4.36
C TRP A 165 1.07 12.48 4.31
N VAL A 166 1.90 12.40 3.26
CA VAL A 166 3.12 13.21 3.17
C VAL A 166 2.88 14.59 2.56
N GLU A 167 1.86 14.73 1.70
CA GLU A 167 1.50 15.99 1.05
C GLU A 167 -0.04 16.12 0.88
N PRO A 168 -0.77 16.40 1.98
CA PRO A 168 -2.24 16.33 2.02
C PRO A 168 -2.95 17.44 1.23
N ARG A 169 -2.22 18.49 0.83
CA ARG A 169 -2.73 19.53 -0.07
C ARG A 169 -2.37 19.27 -1.53
N GLY A 170 -1.47 18.33 -1.80
CA GLY A 170 -1.03 17.97 -3.15
C GLY A 170 -1.79 16.79 -3.74
N PHE A 171 -2.29 15.88 -2.91
CA PHE A 171 -2.94 14.63 -3.34
C PHE A 171 -4.23 14.38 -2.55
N LEU A 172 -5.12 13.54 -3.09
CA LEU A 172 -6.38 13.12 -2.45
C LEU A 172 -6.37 11.59 -2.36
N PRO A 173 -6.68 10.96 -1.21
CA PRO A 173 -6.59 9.51 -1.11
C PRO A 173 -7.62 8.84 -2.04
N GLY A 174 -7.17 7.85 -2.80
CA GLY A 174 -7.99 7.05 -3.71
C GLY A 174 -8.53 5.79 -3.05
N ASP A 175 -8.88 5.87 -1.76
CA ASP A 175 -9.48 4.78 -1.00
C ASP A 175 -10.98 4.61 -1.32
N LYS A 176 -11.57 3.54 -0.79
CA LYS A 176 -12.96 3.17 -1.09
C LYS A 176 -13.99 4.25 -0.68
N HIS A 177 -13.73 5.00 0.39
CA HIS A 177 -14.65 5.99 0.93
C HIS A 177 -14.61 7.25 0.07
N THR A 178 -13.40 7.75 -0.21
CA THR A 178 -13.20 8.92 -1.06
C THR A 178 -13.66 8.66 -2.49
N GLU A 179 -13.38 7.46 -3.03
CA GLU A 179 -13.87 7.05 -4.34
C GLU A 179 -15.41 7.00 -4.38
N ALA A 180 -16.06 6.46 -3.34
CA ALA A 180 -17.52 6.41 -3.26
C ALA A 180 -18.16 7.81 -3.16
N TYR A 181 -17.57 8.70 -2.35
CA TYR A 181 -18.01 10.08 -2.17
C TYR A 181 -18.07 10.85 -3.50
N PHE A 182 -17.01 10.74 -4.31
CA PHE A 182 -16.95 11.40 -5.61
C PHE A 182 -17.79 10.70 -6.68
N ARG A 183 -17.91 9.38 -6.63
CA ARG A 183 -18.76 8.61 -7.55
C ARG A 183 -20.23 9.02 -7.45
N GLN A 184 -20.74 9.19 -6.23
CA GLN A 184 -22.10 9.70 -6.00
C GLN A 184 -22.31 11.11 -6.55
N ARG A 185 -21.22 11.88 -6.66
CA ARG A 185 -21.18 13.21 -7.25
C ARG A 185 -20.79 13.16 -8.74
N GLY A 186 -20.84 12.00 -9.39
CA GLY A 186 -20.61 11.85 -10.84
C GLY A 186 -19.16 12.00 -11.29
N VAL A 187 -18.18 11.88 -10.38
CA VAL A 187 -16.75 11.84 -10.71
C VAL A 187 -16.24 10.43 -10.43
N VAL A 188 -15.83 9.71 -11.48
CA VAL A 188 -15.52 8.27 -11.41
C VAL A 188 -14.03 8.05 -11.66
N LEU A 189 -13.38 7.30 -10.78
CA LEU A 189 -12.02 6.79 -11.01
C LEU A 189 -12.10 5.62 -12.00
N SER A 190 -11.77 5.87 -13.26
CA SER A 190 -11.93 4.90 -14.35
C SER A 190 -10.76 3.92 -14.51
N SER A 191 -9.57 4.29 -14.02
CA SER A 191 -8.36 3.48 -14.11
C SER A 191 -7.48 3.66 -12.87
N ARG A 192 -6.86 2.57 -12.41
CA ARG A 192 -5.91 2.55 -11.28
C ARG A 192 -4.46 2.67 -11.75
N THR A 193 -4.21 3.53 -12.73
CA THR A 193 -2.87 3.91 -13.21
C THR A 193 -2.56 5.36 -12.80
N GLY A 194 -1.32 5.80 -12.95
CA GLY A 194 -0.91 7.18 -12.72
C GLY A 194 -1.72 8.16 -13.57
N ALA A 195 -1.85 7.88 -14.86
CA ALA A 195 -2.70 8.69 -15.76
C ALA A 195 -4.18 8.69 -15.35
N GLY A 196 -4.71 7.54 -14.92
CA GLY A 196 -6.09 7.42 -14.45
C GLY A 196 -6.36 8.22 -13.17
N TYR A 197 -5.42 8.17 -12.23
CA TYR A 197 -5.49 8.93 -10.99
C TYR A 197 -5.33 10.44 -11.22
N ALA A 198 -4.41 10.85 -12.09
CA ALA A 198 -4.25 12.25 -12.49
C ALA A 198 -5.54 12.82 -13.10
N ALA A 199 -6.16 12.08 -14.03
CA ALA A 199 -7.43 12.48 -14.64
C ALA A 199 -8.57 12.54 -13.62
N TRP A 200 -8.58 11.65 -12.63
CA TRP A 200 -9.55 11.69 -11.54
C TRP A 200 -9.36 12.91 -10.63
N LEU A 201 -8.12 13.25 -10.26
CA LEU A 201 -7.81 14.46 -9.49
C LEU A 201 -8.21 15.73 -10.25
N ASP A 202 -7.97 15.78 -11.57
CA ASP A 202 -8.39 16.90 -12.41
C ASP A 202 -9.92 17.06 -12.43
N ALA A 203 -10.65 15.95 -12.56
CA ALA A 203 -12.11 15.95 -12.55
C ALA A 203 -12.68 16.33 -11.16
N VAL A 204 -12.05 15.88 -10.08
CA VAL A 204 -12.38 16.31 -8.72
C VAL A 204 -12.16 17.80 -8.57
N GLU A 205 -10.98 18.31 -8.94
CA GLU A 205 -10.62 19.71 -8.78
C GLU A 205 -11.51 20.63 -9.61
N SER A 206 -11.81 20.25 -10.84
CA SER A 206 -12.72 20.98 -11.73
C SER A 206 -14.14 21.05 -11.19
N LYS A 207 -14.59 20.04 -10.44
CA LYS A 207 -15.97 19.95 -9.94
C LYS A 207 -16.14 20.56 -8.55
N ALA A 208 -15.18 20.36 -7.66
CA ALA A 208 -15.33 20.64 -6.23
C ALA A 208 -14.24 21.57 -5.66
N GLY A 209 -13.18 21.88 -6.42
CA GLY A 209 -12.00 22.59 -5.93
C GLY A 209 -10.94 21.65 -5.36
N SER A 210 -9.95 22.18 -4.63
CA SER A 210 -8.74 21.45 -4.24
C SER A 210 -8.56 21.29 -2.72
N ASP A 211 -9.65 21.34 -1.94
CA ASP A 211 -9.58 21.15 -0.48
C ASP A 211 -9.57 19.64 -0.13
N PHE A 212 -8.50 18.97 -0.55
CA PHE A 212 -8.36 17.51 -0.40
C PHE A 212 -8.47 17.01 1.05
N PRO A 213 -7.93 17.69 2.08
CA PRO A 213 -8.15 17.30 3.47
C PRO A 213 -9.64 17.32 3.84
N GLN A 214 -10.36 18.38 3.44
CA GLN A 214 -11.80 18.47 3.68
C GLN A 214 -12.58 17.40 2.94
N PHE A 215 -12.24 17.08 1.68
CA PHE A 215 -12.93 16.02 0.95
C PHE A 215 -12.71 14.64 1.55
N SER A 216 -11.51 14.33 2.03
CA SER A 216 -11.22 13.07 2.73
C SER A 216 -12.04 12.95 4.01
N TRP A 217 -12.18 14.05 4.76
CA TRP A 217 -13.03 14.11 5.94
C TRP A 217 -14.52 13.97 5.62
N ASP A 218 -15.03 14.69 4.62
CA ASP A 218 -16.42 14.59 4.19
C ASP A 218 -16.77 13.18 3.71
N ALA A 219 -15.85 12.53 2.98
CA ALA A 219 -15.99 11.15 2.54
C ALA A 219 -16.05 10.16 3.70
N TYR A 220 -15.26 10.39 4.75
CA TYR A 220 -15.32 9.59 5.98
C TYR A 220 -16.68 9.73 6.66
N LEU A 221 -17.18 10.96 6.88
CA LEU A 221 -18.48 11.22 7.50
C LEU A 221 -19.64 10.59 6.72
N GLU A 222 -19.63 10.70 5.39
CA GLU A 222 -20.68 10.15 4.54
C GLU A 222 -20.68 8.62 4.50
N SER A 223 -19.53 7.99 4.78
CA SER A 223 -19.43 6.53 4.76
C SER A 223 -20.14 5.82 5.92
N GLY A 224 -20.63 6.57 6.91
CA GLY A 224 -21.37 6.01 8.04
C GLY A 224 -20.53 5.12 8.94
N VAL A 225 -19.19 5.30 8.94
CA VAL A 225 -18.35 4.74 10.00
C VAL A 225 -18.70 5.50 11.28
N GLU A 226 -19.62 4.93 12.07
CA GLU A 226 -19.95 5.45 13.40
C GLU A 226 -18.65 5.68 14.18
N GLU A 227 -18.54 6.83 14.84
CA GLU A 227 -17.54 7.08 15.87
C GLU A 227 -17.72 6.05 16.99
N GLY A 228 -17.09 4.89 16.83
CA GLY A 228 -16.95 3.88 17.87
C GLY A 228 -16.04 4.42 18.96
N LEU A 229 -16.66 5.09 19.93
CA LEU A 229 -16.10 5.50 21.21
C LEU A 229 -15.51 4.29 21.97
N GLU A 230 -14.30 4.51 22.49
CA GLU A 230 -13.63 3.90 23.65
C GLU A 230 -13.93 2.44 24.06
N GLY A 231 -12.86 1.63 24.14
CA GLY A 231 -12.77 0.51 25.09
C GLY A 231 -12.53 -0.86 24.44
N GLY A 232 -11.27 -1.27 24.39
CA GLY A 232 -10.90 -2.63 23.99
C GLY A 232 -9.40 -2.79 23.89
N ASP A 233 -8.75 -3.04 25.03
CA ASP A 233 -7.42 -3.64 25.03
C ASP A 233 -7.52 -5.00 24.35
N ASP A 234 -7.14 -5.07 23.07
CA ASP A 234 -6.88 -6.35 22.42
C ASP A 234 -5.74 -7.03 23.17
N PRO A 235 -5.96 -8.21 23.79
CA PRO A 235 -4.89 -8.94 24.42
C PRO A 235 -3.94 -9.41 23.31
N ILE A 236 -2.65 -9.16 23.52
CA ILE A 236 -1.57 -9.72 22.72
C ILE A 236 -1.72 -11.25 22.77
N SER A 237 -2.19 -11.85 21.67
CA SER A 237 -2.05 -13.28 21.44
C SER A 237 -0.58 -13.58 21.16
N THR A 238 0.15 -13.89 22.23
CA THR A 238 1.34 -14.74 22.14
C THR A 238 0.84 -16.17 21.94
N GLY A 239 0.76 -16.61 20.68
CA GLY A 239 0.36 -17.97 20.33
C GLY A 239 0.93 -18.34 18.98
N LEU A 240 2.06 -19.06 19.01
CA LEU A 240 2.55 -19.85 17.89
C LEU A 240 1.43 -20.80 17.45
N ASN A 241 1.17 -20.89 16.14
CA ASN A 241 0.59 -22.11 15.59
C ASN A 241 1.22 -22.42 14.24
N GLU A 242 1.93 -23.53 14.23
CA GLU A 242 2.52 -24.22 13.10
C GLU A 242 1.40 -24.87 12.26
N GLY A 243 1.63 -25.02 10.96
CA GLY A 243 0.98 -26.04 10.12
C GLY A 243 -0.53 -25.88 9.87
N GLY A 244 -0.91 -25.35 8.71
CA GLY A 244 -2.30 -25.43 8.24
C GLY A 244 -2.44 -25.03 6.78
N GLY A 245 -2.73 -26.01 5.93
CA GLY A 245 -2.83 -25.91 4.48
C GLY A 245 -3.81 -24.85 3.97
N TRP A 246 -3.46 -24.31 2.81
CA TRP A 246 -4.23 -23.34 2.05
C TRP A 246 -5.39 -24.07 1.35
N SER A 247 -6.62 -23.92 1.85
CA SER A 247 -7.84 -24.20 1.09
C SER A 247 -8.53 -22.87 0.78
N GLY A 248 -8.57 -22.52 -0.51
CA GLY A 248 -9.21 -21.30 -0.99
C GLY A 248 -10.72 -21.39 -0.88
N SER A 249 -11.35 -20.39 -0.25
CA SER A 249 -12.78 -20.14 -0.40
C SER A 249 -12.99 -19.07 -1.48
N VAL A 250 -13.62 -19.50 -2.57
CA VAL A 250 -14.16 -18.65 -3.64
C VAL A 250 -15.38 -17.92 -3.07
N TYR A 251 -15.36 -16.59 -3.14
CA TYR A 251 -16.54 -15.76 -2.88
C TYR A 251 -17.30 -15.61 -4.21
N GLU A 252 -18.37 -16.38 -4.38
CA GLU A 252 -19.35 -16.16 -5.44
C GLU A 252 -20.26 -14.98 -5.07
N SER A 253 -20.29 -13.97 -5.93
CA SER A 253 -21.36 -12.96 -6.00
C SER A 253 -21.90 -12.99 -7.42
N GLY A 254 -23.14 -13.46 -7.57
CA GLY A 254 -23.73 -13.74 -8.88
C GLY A 254 -24.26 -12.51 -9.61
N CYS A 255 -24.31 -12.60 -10.94
CA CYS A 255 -25.42 -12.09 -11.73
C CYS A 255 -25.50 -12.87 -13.05
N ALA A 256 -26.71 -13.31 -13.38
CA ALA A 256 -27.02 -14.26 -14.45
C ALA A 256 -27.03 -13.61 -15.85
N ILE A 257 -26.53 -14.33 -16.85
CA ILE A 257 -27.08 -14.31 -18.20
C ILE A 257 -27.08 -15.75 -18.70
N GLY A 258 -28.27 -16.31 -18.90
CA GLY A 258 -28.44 -17.70 -19.32
C GLY A 258 -28.07 -17.92 -20.78
N PHE A 259 -27.54 -19.10 -21.08
CA PHE A 259 -27.90 -19.85 -22.28
C PHE A 259 -27.67 -21.34 -22.00
N VAL A 260 -28.69 -22.14 -22.34
CA VAL A 260 -28.74 -23.59 -22.15
C VAL A 260 -27.95 -24.25 -23.27
N HIS A 261 -26.99 -25.12 -22.92
CA HIS A 261 -26.76 -26.34 -23.69
C HIS A 261 -26.18 -27.45 -22.81
N VAL A 262 -26.82 -28.62 -22.88
CA VAL A 262 -26.50 -29.86 -22.19
C VAL A 262 -25.55 -30.70 -23.05
N CYS A 263 -24.67 -31.46 -22.37
CA CYS A 263 -23.99 -32.72 -22.72
C CYS A 263 -22.53 -32.61 -22.26
N GLY A 264 -21.90 -33.54 -21.53
CA GLY A 264 -22.16 -34.90 -21.10
C GLY A 264 -20.86 -35.36 -20.41
N GLY A 265 -20.97 -36.17 -19.36
CA GLY A 265 -19.89 -36.42 -18.40
C GLY A 265 -18.85 -37.49 -18.75
N ALA A 266 -18.04 -37.77 -17.71
CA ALA A 266 -16.98 -38.79 -17.53
C ALA A 266 -15.65 -38.48 -18.24
N GLY A 267 -14.52 -38.28 -17.55
CA GLY A 267 -13.91 -39.20 -16.56
C GLY A 267 -13.31 -40.37 -17.34
N TRP A 268 -12.03 -40.71 -17.26
CA TRP A 268 -11.37 -41.42 -16.16
C TRP A 268 -9.85 -41.22 -16.25
N GLY A 269 -9.20 -41.09 -15.10
CA GLY A 269 -7.74 -41.06 -14.98
C GLY A 269 -7.11 -42.46 -14.95
N ALA A 270 -5.80 -42.50 -15.18
CA ALA A 270 -4.94 -43.60 -14.79
C ALA A 270 -3.58 -43.05 -14.31
N SER A 271 -3.27 -43.41 -13.07
CA SER A 271 -2.01 -43.27 -12.35
C SER A 271 -0.89 -44.11 -12.93
N ALA A 272 0.37 -43.66 -12.82
CA ALA A 272 1.51 -44.54 -12.59
C ALA A 272 2.73 -43.78 -12.03
N SER A 273 3.38 -44.44 -11.07
CA SER A 273 4.57 -44.09 -10.30
C SER A 273 5.89 -44.48 -10.98
N ALA A 274 6.99 -43.77 -10.70
CA ALA A 274 8.38 -44.26 -10.54
C ALA A 274 9.26 -43.03 -10.22
N ALA A 275 9.95 -42.91 -9.08
CA ALA A 275 11.14 -43.63 -8.60
C ALA A 275 12.46 -43.19 -9.27
N GLU A 276 13.22 -42.41 -8.48
CA GLU A 276 14.68 -42.36 -8.25
C GLU A 276 15.73 -42.18 -9.38
N GLU A 277 16.87 -41.61 -8.92
CA GLU A 277 18.19 -41.38 -9.56
C GLU A 277 18.23 -40.20 -10.54
N GLY A 278 19.08 -39.16 -10.41
CA GLY A 278 20.43 -39.06 -9.88
C GLY A 278 21.31 -38.46 -11.00
N ILE A 279 22.22 -37.53 -10.66
CA ILE A 279 23.38 -37.03 -11.45
C ILE A 279 23.17 -35.74 -12.30
N ASP A 280 23.80 -34.66 -11.82
CA ASP A 280 24.33 -33.47 -12.54
C ASP A 280 25.75 -33.82 -13.09
N PRO A 281 26.48 -33.09 -13.99
CA PRO A 281 26.21 -31.84 -14.73
C PRO A 281 26.63 -31.81 -16.22
N ALA A 282 26.41 -30.62 -16.82
CA ALA A 282 27.23 -29.96 -17.85
C ALA A 282 27.11 -30.38 -19.32
N GLY A 283 26.92 -29.37 -20.18
CA GLY A 283 27.57 -29.35 -21.50
C GLY A 283 26.76 -28.74 -22.65
N ALA A 284 27.22 -27.57 -23.11
CA ALA A 284 27.15 -27.04 -24.48
C ALA A 284 25.75 -26.68 -25.04
N ALA A 285 25.43 -25.40 -25.24
CA ALA A 285 25.93 -24.53 -26.33
C ALA A 285 25.64 -25.06 -27.75
N ARG A 286 24.77 -24.32 -28.45
CA ARG A 286 24.49 -24.18 -29.91
C ARG A 286 22.97 -23.98 -30.02
N GLY A 287 22.42 -22.78 -30.18
CA GLY A 287 22.69 -21.86 -31.26
C GLY A 287 22.14 -22.46 -32.55
N TRP A 288 20.99 -21.99 -33.03
CA TRP A 288 20.60 -21.92 -34.45
C TRP A 288 19.60 -20.77 -34.63
N GLU A 289 19.91 -19.96 -35.62
CA GLU A 289 19.17 -18.80 -36.12
C GLU A 289 17.98 -19.22 -37.00
N ASN A 290 17.16 -18.19 -37.28
CA ASN A 290 16.24 -18.04 -38.41
C ASN A 290 14.88 -18.76 -38.23
N VAL A 291 13.74 -18.23 -38.66
CA VAL A 291 13.42 -17.36 -39.81
C VAL A 291 12.10 -16.63 -39.50
N CYS A 292 11.99 -15.37 -39.93
CA CYS A 292 10.74 -14.60 -40.01
C CYS A 292 9.70 -15.24 -40.94
N GLY A 293 8.43 -15.27 -40.55
CA GLY A 293 7.32 -15.62 -41.44
C GLY A 293 6.05 -14.86 -41.06
N SER A 294 5.83 -13.75 -41.74
CA SER A 294 4.58 -12.99 -41.74
C SER A 294 3.45 -13.77 -42.42
N ALA A 295 2.27 -13.86 -41.80
CA ALA A 295 1.02 -14.07 -42.52
C ALA A 295 -0.17 -13.50 -41.73
N SER A 296 -0.72 -12.42 -42.28
CA SER A 296 -2.06 -11.89 -42.03
C SER A 296 -3.14 -12.90 -42.40
N GLY A 297 -4.16 -13.05 -41.55
CA GLY A 297 -5.37 -13.84 -41.85
C GLY A 297 -6.56 -13.30 -41.09
N VAL A 298 -7.46 -12.64 -41.83
CA VAL A 298 -8.77 -12.16 -41.40
C VAL A 298 -9.72 -13.36 -41.33
N CYS A 299 -10.43 -13.54 -40.21
CA CYS A 299 -11.56 -14.47 -40.12
C CYS A 299 -12.85 -13.72 -40.44
N VAL A 300 -13.64 -14.27 -41.37
CA VAL A 300 -15.02 -13.90 -41.64
C VAL A 300 -15.86 -15.10 -41.20
N ASP A 301 -16.79 -14.88 -40.28
CA ASP A 301 -17.71 -15.91 -39.80
C ASP A 301 -18.86 -16.12 -40.82
N GLY A 302 -19.26 -17.37 -40.98
CA GLY A 302 -20.48 -17.81 -41.66
C GLY A 302 -21.42 -18.50 -40.68
#